data_AF-A0A1U8LU26-F1
#
_entry.id   AF-A0A1U8LU26-F1
#
_cell.length_a   1.000
_cell.length_b   1.000
_cell.length_c   1.000
_cell.angle_alpha   90.00
_cell.angle_beta   90.00
_cell.angle_gamma   90.00
#
_symmetry.space_group_name_H-M   'P 1'
#
loop_
_entity.id
_entity.type
_entity.pdbx_description
1 polymer ?
#
loop_
_entity_poly.entity_id
_entity_poly.type
_entity_poly.pdbx_seq_one_letter_code
_entity_poly.pdbx_strand_id
1 'polypeptide(L)'
;MYDVFLSFRGEDTRDSFVSHLYNDLDRKNIHIFKDNEKVGRGDEISGALLTAIEGVRVSVIVFSKHYASSRWCLDQLVKIMDCKKLNGHNFVFPIQRDSNMLPSTSSSSSSAAANMIM
;
A
#
# COMPACT_ATOMS: atom_id res chain seq x y z
N MET A 1 -10.80 15.02 3.54
CA MET A 1 -10.89 13.78 4.33
C MET A 1 -10.94 12.63 3.35
N TYR A 2 -10.16 11.58 3.58
CA TYR A 2 -10.05 10.42 2.69
C TYR A 2 -10.64 9.20 3.37
N ASP A 3 -11.26 8.33 2.58
CA ASP A 3 -11.85 7.08 3.03
C ASP A 3 -10.84 5.94 2.97
N VAL A 4 -10.00 5.97 1.92
CA VAL A 4 -9.05 4.91 1.59
C VAL A 4 -7.65 5.49 1.38
N PHE A 5 -6.64 4.85 1.98
CA PHE A 5 -5.25 5.03 1.61
C PHE A 5 -4.84 3.97 0.57
N LEU A 6 -4.27 4.39 -0.56
CA LEU A 6 -3.85 3.48 -1.62
C LEU A 6 -2.32 3.48 -1.75
N SER A 7 -1.69 2.38 -1.33
CA SER A 7 -0.25 2.12 -1.48
C SER A 7 0.02 1.26 -2.72
N PHE A 8 0.94 1.69 -3.57
CA PHE A 8 1.30 1.00 -4.81
C PHE A 8 2.69 1.40 -5.30
N ARG A 9 3.32 0.54 -6.11
CA ARG A 9 4.49 0.93 -6.89
C ARG A 9 4.03 1.70 -8.11
N GLY A 10 4.46 2.94 -8.20
CA GLY A 10 4.02 3.83 -9.25
C GLY A 10 4.48 3.40 -10.63
N GLU A 11 5.73 2.96 -10.73
CA GLU A 11 6.33 2.47 -11.98
C GLU A 11 5.55 1.29 -12.59
N ASP A 12 5.04 0.39 -11.74
CA ASP A 12 4.41 -0.85 -12.19
C ASP A 12 2.93 -0.66 -12.57
N THR A 13 2.21 0.19 -11.83
CA THR A 13 0.75 0.09 -11.79
C THR A 13 -0.01 1.39 -12.00
N ARG A 14 0.66 2.55 -11.92
CA ARG A 14 0.02 3.87 -11.93
C ARG A 14 -0.90 4.08 -13.12
N ASP A 15 -0.38 3.91 -14.32
CA ASP A 15 -1.05 4.24 -15.58
C ASP A 15 -1.86 3.03 -16.11
N SER A 16 -2.04 2.00 -15.29
CA SER A 16 -2.83 0.80 -15.60
C SER A 16 -3.82 0.50 -14.48
N PHE A 17 -3.63 -0.58 -13.72
CA PHE A 17 -4.57 -1.06 -12.70
C PHE A 17 -4.95 0.02 -11.68
N VAL A 18 -3.99 0.79 -11.18
CA VAL A 18 -4.26 1.82 -10.17
C VAL A 18 -5.08 2.97 -10.76
N SER A 19 -4.86 3.37 -12.01
CA SER A 19 -5.69 4.40 -12.66
C SER A 19 -7.15 3.94 -12.79
N HIS A 20 -7.39 2.68 -13.17
CA HIS A 20 -8.75 2.14 -13.27
C HIS A 20 -9.41 2.02 -11.90
N LEU A 21 -8.71 1.44 -10.92
CA LEU A 21 -9.20 1.29 -9.55
C LEU A 21 -9.55 2.66 -8.94
N TYR A 22 -8.67 3.65 -9.11
CA TYR A 22 -8.92 5.00 -8.64
C TYR A 22 -10.18 5.60 -9.28
N ASN A 23 -10.28 5.56 -10.61
CA ASN A 23 -11.41 6.13 -11.33
C ASN A 23 -12.75 5.45 -10.95
N ASP A 24 -12.76 4.13 -10.76
CA ASP A 24 -13.98 3.40 -10.41
C ASP A 24 -14.45 3.63 -8.98
N LEU A 25 -13.52 3.86 -8.05
CA LEU A 25 -13.83 4.22 -6.68
C LEU A 25 -14.24 5.70 -6.56
N ASP A 26 -13.59 6.60 -7.29
CA ASP A 26 -13.93 8.02 -7.37
C ASP A 26 -15.36 8.22 -7.93
N ARG A 27 -15.74 7.47 -8.97
CA ARG A 27 -17.11 7.41 -9.50
C ARG A 27 -18.15 6.98 -8.46
N LYS A 28 -17.74 6.30 -7.39
CA LYS A 28 -18.58 5.88 -6.27
C LYS A 28 -18.50 6.84 -5.08
N ASN A 29 -17.87 8.00 -5.25
CA ASN A 29 -17.59 9.00 -4.21
C ASN A 29 -16.77 8.43 -3.04
N ILE A 30 -15.87 7.48 -3.31
CA ILE A 30 -14.91 6.98 -2.32
C ILE A 30 -13.63 7.79 -2.49
N HIS A 31 -13.33 8.65 -1.53
CA HIS A 31 -12.19 9.56 -1.60
C HIS A 31 -10.89 8.84 -1.29
N ILE A 32 -10.00 8.74 -2.27
CA ILE A 32 -8.73 8.02 -2.14
C ILE A 32 -7.57 8.99 -1.93
N PHE A 33 -6.78 8.76 -0.88
CA PHE A 33 -5.43 9.28 -0.82
C PHE A 33 -4.53 8.37 -1.65
N LYS A 34 -4.17 8.84 -2.85
CA LYS A 34 -3.26 8.13 -3.75
C LYS A 34 -1.86 8.66 -3.55
N ASP A 35 -0.99 7.89 -2.90
CA ASP A 35 0.41 8.29 -2.78
C ASP A 35 1.09 8.17 -4.14
N ASN A 36 1.50 9.30 -4.70
CA ASN A 36 2.02 9.34 -6.06
C ASN A 36 3.55 9.45 -6.00
N GLU A 37 4.22 8.30 -6.05
CA GLU A 37 5.69 8.15 -6.05
C GLU A 37 6.46 9.06 -7.05
N LYS A 38 5.76 9.66 -8.04
CA LYS A 38 6.35 10.50 -9.10
C LYS A 38 6.71 11.92 -8.66
N VAL A 39 6.32 12.39 -7.46
CA VAL A 39 6.60 13.78 -7.04
C VAL A 39 7.74 13.78 -6.03
N GLY A 40 8.89 14.30 -6.46
CA GLY A 40 10.14 14.39 -5.69
C GLY A 40 9.94 14.98 -4.29
N ARG A 41 9.73 14.09 -3.34
CA ARG A 41 9.88 14.31 -1.91
C ARG A 41 11.07 13.47 -1.49
N GLY A 42 11.98 14.07 -0.74
CA GLY A 42 13.19 13.41 -0.26
C GLY A 42 12.88 12.13 0.53
N ASP A 43 13.92 11.46 0.99
CA ASP A 43 13.92 10.12 1.60
C ASP A 43 13.03 9.97 2.86
N GLU A 44 12.32 11.01 3.29
CA GLU A 44 11.44 11.01 4.46
C GLU A 44 9.95 11.00 4.08
N ILE A 45 9.21 10.09 4.72
CA ILE A 45 7.75 10.10 4.72
C ILE A 45 7.27 11.44 5.26
N SER A 46 6.65 12.27 4.40
CA SER A 46 6.13 13.57 4.82
C SER A 46 5.08 13.43 5.93
N GLY A 47 5.03 14.36 6.89
CA GLY A 47 4.03 14.36 7.96
C GLY A 47 2.58 14.28 7.46
N ALA A 48 2.29 14.89 6.30
CA ALA A 48 0.98 14.78 5.65
C ALA A 48 0.61 13.34 5.25
N LEU A 49 1.59 12.52 4.87
CA LEU A 49 1.39 11.10 4.55
C LEU A 49 1.10 10.29 5.82
N LEU A 50 1.80 10.57 6.91
CA LEU A 50 1.55 9.94 8.21
C LEU A 50 0.13 10.23 8.70
N THR A 51 -0.26 11.51 8.68
CA THR A 51 -1.61 11.92 9.07
C THR A 51 -2.69 11.28 8.19
N ALA A 52 -2.42 11.10 6.90
CA ALA A 52 -3.36 10.42 6.00
C ALA A 52 -3.52 8.94 6.38
N ILE A 53 -2.43 8.21 6.61
CA ILE A 53 -2.48 6.77 6.98
C ILE A 53 -3.16 6.57 8.33
N GLU A 54 -2.90 7.45 9.30
CA GLU A 54 -3.53 7.39 10.63
C GLU A 54 -5.01 7.75 10.61
N GLY A 55 -5.44 8.62 9.69
CA GLY A 55 -6.81 9.12 9.62
C GLY A 55 -7.79 8.28 8.79
N VAL A 56 -7.30 7.37 7.95
CA VAL A 56 -8.18 6.51 7.11
C VAL A 56 -8.62 5.24 7.84
N ARG A 57 -9.79 4.72 7.47
CA ARG A 57 -10.32 3.45 7.99
C ARG A 57 -9.91 2.23 7.16
N VAL A 58 -9.51 2.46 5.92
CA VAL A 58 -9.17 1.40 4.98
C VAL A 58 -7.87 1.73 4.27
N SER A 59 -6.96 0.76 4.24
CA SER A 59 -5.74 0.81 3.45
C SER A 59 -5.77 -0.31 2.40
N VAL A 60 -5.55 0.04 1.14
CA VAL A 60 -5.43 -0.90 0.03
C VAL A 60 -3.97 -0.93 -0.40
N ILE A 61 -3.39 -2.12 -0.50
CA ILE A 61 -1.99 -2.32 -0.86
C ILE A 61 -1.94 -3.13 -2.15
N VAL A 62 -1.43 -2.53 -3.23
CA VAL A 62 -1.28 -3.20 -4.52
C VAL A 62 0.15 -3.72 -4.66
N PHE A 63 0.34 -5.01 -4.38
CA PHE A 63 1.61 -5.68 -4.56
C PHE A 63 1.84 -5.98 -6.06
N SER A 64 2.95 -5.47 -6.57
CA SER A 64 3.40 -5.60 -7.95
C SER A 64 4.87 -5.96 -7.99
N LYS A 65 5.36 -6.41 -9.15
CA LYS A 65 6.71 -6.96 -9.36
C LYS A 65 7.84 -6.24 -8.63
N HIS A 66 7.83 -4.91 -8.62
CA HIS A 66 8.89 -4.08 -8.06
C HIS A 66 8.49 -3.34 -6.78
N TYR A 67 7.36 -3.71 -6.16
CA TYR A 67 6.90 -3.10 -4.91
C TYR A 67 7.93 -3.25 -3.80
N ALA A 68 8.42 -4.46 -3.56
CA ALA A 68 9.40 -4.73 -2.50
C ALA A 68 10.81 -4.21 -2.80
N SER A 69 11.08 -3.78 -4.05
CA SER A 69 12.33 -3.11 -4.42
C SER A 69 12.33 -1.62 -4.06
N SER A 70 11.17 -1.07 -3.69
CA SER A 70 10.99 0.34 -3.34
C SER A 70 11.02 0.52 -1.84
N ARG A 71 12.09 1.13 -1.31
CA ARG A 71 12.18 1.50 0.12
C ARG A 71 10.95 2.31 0.56
N TRP A 72 10.53 3.26 -0.27
CA TRP A 72 9.34 4.07 -0.03
C TRP A 72 8.05 3.24 0.14
N CYS A 73 7.85 2.23 -0.71
CA CYS A 73 6.68 1.34 -0.61
C CYS A 73 6.74 0.45 0.65
N LEU A 74 7.95 0.06 1.07
CA LEU A 74 8.16 -0.72 2.29
C LEU A 74 7.95 0.14 3.55
N ASP A 75 8.44 1.37 3.57
CA ASP A 75 8.27 2.29 4.71
C ASP A 75 6.78 2.62 4.92
N GLN A 76 6.01 2.80 3.82
CA GLN A 76 4.56 2.92 3.88
C GLN A 76 3.89 1.66 4.43
N LEU A 77 4.29 0.48 3.96
CA LEU A 77 3.75 -0.80 4.44
C LEU A 77 3.95 -0.94 5.95
N VAL A 78 5.15 -0.65 6.46
CA VAL A 78 5.44 -0.67 7.90
C VAL A 78 4.50 0.28 8.65
N LYS A 79 4.35 1.53 8.17
CA LYS A 79 3.46 2.50 8.82
C LYS A 79 1.99 2.06 8.84
N ILE A 80 1.47 1.52 7.73
CA ILE A 80 0.11 0.98 7.67
C ILE A 80 -0.05 -0.14 8.71
N MET A 81 0.92 -1.04 8.80
CA MET A 81 0.87 -2.16 9.73
C MET A 81 0.97 -1.72 11.19
N ASP A 82 1.77 -0.70 11.49
CA ASP A 82 1.82 -0.09 12.82
C ASP A 82 0.48 0.58 13.16
N CYS A 83 -0.14 1.30 12.23
CA CYS A 83 -1.48 1.87 12.42
C CYS A 83 -2.55 0.79 12.61
N LYS A 84 -2.50 -0.34 11.87
CA LYS A 84 -3.40 -1.49 12.08
C LYS A 84 -3.27 -2.02 13.50
N LYS A 85 -2.05 -2.20 14.00
CA LYS A 85 -1.77 -2.70 15.37
C LYS A 85 -2.20 -1.74 16.47
N LEU A 86 -1.90 -0.45 16.31
CA LEU A 86 -2.14 0.57 17.33
C LEU A 86 -3.61 1.00 17.40
N ASN A 87 -4.26 1.15 16.25
CA ASN A 87 -5.59 1.77 16.19
C ASN A 87 -6.70 0.73 16.04
N GLY A 88 -6.40 -0.54 15.69
CA GLY A 88 -7.36 -1.66 15.56
C GLY A 88 -8.46 -1.49 14.51
N HIS A 89 -8.58 -0.31 13.89
CA HIS A 89 -9.71 0.11 13.05
C HIS A 89 -9.34 0.28 11.58
N ASN A 90 -8.08 0.01 11.20
CA ASN A 90 -7.61 0.11 9.82
C ASN A 90 -7.69 -1.27 9.15
N PHE A 91 -8.66 -1.42 8.23
CA PHE A 91 -8.76 -2.63 7.41
C PHE A 91 -7.73 -2.59 6.29
N VAL A 92 -6.92 -3.64 6.17
CA VAL A 92 -5.86 -3.75 5.16
C VAL A 92 -6.27 -4.77 4.10
N PHE A 93 -6.40 -4.32 2.85
CA PHE A 93 -6.73 -5.18 1.71
C PHE A 93 -5.55 -5.31 0.75
N PRO A 94 -4.88 -6.48 0.73
CA PRO A 94 -3.83 -6.74 -0.24
C PRO A 94 -4.44 -7.11 -1.60
N ILE A 95 -3.86 -6.58 -2.68
CA ILE A 95 -4.16 -6.98 -4.06
C ILE A 95 -2.87 -7.48 -4.69
N GLN A 96 -2.86 -8.76 -5.08
CA GLN A 96 -1.71 -9.38 -5.75
C GLN A 96 -1.85 -9.20 -7.27
N ARG A 97 -0.91 -8.47 -7.89
CA ARG A 97 -0.95 -8.19 -9.34
C ARG A 97 0.11 -8.97 -10.14
N ASP A 98 1.12 -9.51 -9.45
CA ASP A 98 2.16 -10.36 -10.05
C ASP A 98 2.23 -11.72 -9.32
N SER A 99 2.08 -12.82 -10.05
CA SER A 99 2.10 -14.19 -9.52
C SER A 99 3.41 -14.60 -8.87
N ASN A 100 4.51 -13.89 -9.15
CA ASN A 100 5.85 -14.24 -8.69
C ASN A 100 6.28 -13.55 -7.38
N MET A 101 5.41 -12.77 -6.72
CA MET A 101 5.76 -12.18 -5.41
C MET A 101 5.59 -13.13 -4.22
N LEU A 102 5.10 -14.36 -4.42
CA LEU A 102 5.27 -15.39 -3.41
C LEU A 102 6.74 -15.83 -3.46
N PRO A 103 7.47 -15.85 -2.32
CA PRO A 103 8.77 -16.50 -2.31
C PRO A 103 8.57 -17.92 -2.84
N SER A 104 9.30 -18.29 -3.90
CA SER A 104 9.40 -19.67 -4.32
C SER A 104 9.65 -20.49 -3.07
N THR A 105 8.75 -21.41 -2.77
CA THR A 105 8.87 -22.31 -1.62
C THR A 105 10.07 -23.23 -1.85
N SER A 106 11.27 -22.72 -1.61
CA SER A 106 12.50 -23.49 -1.52
C SER A 106 13.04 -23.26 -0.12
N SER A 107 12.68 -24.22 0.74
CA SER A 107 13.37 -24.62 1.97
C SER A 107 13.72 -23.53 3.00
N SER A 108 13.06 -23.67 4.15
CA SER A 108 13.49 -23.28 5.52
C SER A 108 13.54 -21.78 5.86
N SER A 109 12.65 -21.43 6.79
CA SER A 109 12.73 -20.31 7.74
C SER A 109 12.25 -18.93 7.26
N SER A 110 10.94 -18.69 7.38
CA SER A 110 10.34 -17.59 8.17
C SER A 110 8.99 -17.18 7.59
N SER A 111 7.92 -17.51 8.31
CA SER A 111 6.52 -17.16 8.04
C SER A 111 6.19 -15.67 8.29
N ALA A 112 7.18 -14.77 8.31
CA ALA A 112 6.98 -13.38 8.72
C ALA A 112 6.10 -12.58 7.75
N ALA A 113 6.26 -12.77 6.43
CA ALA A 113 5.49 -12.00 5.44
C ALA A 113 4.02 -12.42 5.36
N ALA A 114 3.73 -13.73 5.49
CA ALA A 114 2.35 -14.24 5.49
C ALA A 114 1.58 -13.82 6.76
N ASN A 115 2.26 -13.77 7.90
CA ASN A 115 1.68 -13.34 9.17
C ASN A 115 1.53 -11.81 9.30
N MET A 116 2.09 -11.03 8.37
CA MET A 116 1.92 -9.58 8.39
C MET A 116 0.61 -9.15 7.72
N ILE A 117 -0.04 -10.02 6.95
CA ILE A 117 -1.23 -9.69 6.17
C ILE A 117 -2.53 -10.19 6.84
N MET A 118 -2.49 -11.34 7.54
CA MET A 118 -3.61 -11.80 8.38
C MET A 118 -3.62 -11.03 9.70
#